data_AF-A0A2R5GIB4-F1
#
_entry.id   AF-A0A2R5GIB4-F1
#
_cell.length_a   1.000
_cell.length_b   1.000
_cell.length_c   1.000
_cell.angle_alpha   90.00
_cell.angle_beta   90.00
_cell.angle_gamma   90.00
#
_symmetry.space_group_name_H-M   'P 1'
#
loop_
_entity.id
_entity.type
_entity.pdbx_description
1 polymer ?
#
loop_
_entity_poly.entity_id
_entity_poly.type
_entity_poly.pdbx_seq_one_letter_code
_entity_poly.pdbx_strand_id
1 'polypeptide(L)'
;MVDCFACCFCFPDDPVEDDPRIQHANRWKVLMKDAPTEETLWCCYGAFCPVCAAYQLRTRALGYNMNNYRCCQGYLQFCCISPGNMGEENCPEFCLCMEVCCCLSCSISATRFMIMDQYSIVSDPCDNRIIRFNNFMQILSCVLNLLSICIEELYVRIFREAAQIVDLIAKIVYMVTFGCMAAQMKSEMEFREKQGQGPNAGSHAPATVEMNRGTGATGGHVQQQHQQQTTIPVVEAKPVNDVERY
;
A
#
# COMPACT_ATOMS: atom_id res chain seq x y z
N MET A 1 15.18 -13.76 -14.19
CA MET A 1 14.26 -12.94 -13.36
C MET A 1 13.38 -13.88 -12.53
N VAL A 2 13.99 -14.84 -11.81
CA VAL A 2 13.26 -15.85 -11.01
C VAL A 2 13.77 -15.92 -9.57
N ASP A 3 14.84 -15.21 -9.24
CA ASP A 3 15.53 -15.34 -7.94
C ASP A 3 15.13 -14.28 -6.91
N CYS A 4 14.33 -13.26 -7.28
CA CYS A 4 13.83 -12.27 -6.32
C CYS A 4 12.78 -12.86 -5.35
N PHE A 5 12.20 -14.02 -5.69
CA PHE A 5 11.18 -14.71 -4.90
C PHE A 5 11.77 -15.53 -3.73
N ALA A 6 13.03 -15.95 -3.83
CA ALA A 6 13.65 -16.89 -2.88
C ALA A 6 13.83 -16.31 -1.47
N CYS A 7 14.09 -15.01 -1.34
CA CYS A 7 14.28 -14.34 -0.04
C CYS A 7 12.96 -14.05 0.70
N CYS A 8 11.82 -14.05 0.01
CA CYS A 8 10.52 -13.73 0.62
C CYS A 8 9.83 -14.94 1.28
N PHE A 9 10.33 -16.16 1.09
CA PHE A 9 9.74 -17.39 1.64
C PHE A 9 9.74 -17.44 3.18
N CYS A 10 10.64 -16.71 3.84
CA CYS A 10 10.75 -16.70 5.30
C CYS A 10 9.70 -15.82 6.02
N PHE A 11 8.92 -15.03 5.29
CA PHE A 11 7.90 -14.15 5.88
C PHE A 11 6.52 -14.81 5.80
N PRO A 12 5.73 -14.83 6.89
CA PRO A 12 4.38 -15.37 6.86
C PRO A 12 3.51 -14.60 5.84
N ASP A 13 2.57 -15.29 5.20
CA ASP A 13 1.52 -14.70 4.34
C ASP A 13 0.23 -14.39 5.07
N ASP A 14 0.13 -14.75 6.35
CA ASP A 14 -1.08 -14.55 7.13
C ASP A 14 -1.57 -13.10 7.01
N PRO A 15 -2.88 -12.87 6.82
CA PRO A 15 -3.43 -11.53 6.81
C PRO A 15 -3.06 -10.79 8.10
N VAL A 16 -3.02 -9.47 8.04
CA VAL A 16 -2.81 -8.66 9.24
C VAL A 16 -3.98 -8.93 10.18
N GLU A 17 -3.69 -9.23 11.45
CA GLU A 17 -4.70 -9.43 12.49
C GLU A 17 -5.62 -8.19 12.56
N ASP A 18 -6.92 -8.42 12.69
CA ASP A 18 -7.97 -7.38 12.74
C ASP A 18 -8.12 -6.49 11.49
N ASP A 19 -7.63 -6.93 10.32
CA ASP A 19 -7.87 -6.19 9.07
C ASP A 19 -9.36 -6.30 8.63
N PRO A 20 -10.12 -5.20 8.56
CA PRO A 20 -11.54 -5.23 8.15
C PRO A 20 -11.74 -5.72 6.71
N ARG A 21 -10.68 -5.69 5.89
CA ARG A 21 -10.70 -6.02 4.46
C ARG A 21 -10.67 -7.51 4.18
N ILE A 22 -10.52 -8.36 5.20
CA ILE A 22 -10.54 -9.84 5.03
C ILE A 22 -11.92 -10.31 4.52
N GLN A 23 -12.99 -9.58 4.84
CA GLN A 23 -14.36 -9.91 4.45
C GLN A 23 -14.73 -9.45 3.03
N HIS A 24 -13.81 -8.80 2.32
CA HIS A 24 -14.05 -8.30 0.97
C HIS A 24 -14.23 -9.41 -0.07
N ALA A 25 -15.20 -9.20 -0.96
CA ALA A 25 -15.61 -10.18 -1.96
C ALA A 25 -14.64 -10.27 -3.15
N ASN A 26 -14.00 -9.15 -3.53
CA ASN A 26 -13.15 -9.10 -4.72
C ASN A 26 -11.69 -9.43 -4.41
N ARG A 27 -10.96 -9.78 -5.48
CA ARG A 27 -9.52 -10.04 -5.50
C ARG A 27 -8.87 -9.12 -6.53
N TRP A 28 -7.59 -8.86 -6.39
CA TRP A 28 -6.81 -8.11 -7.37
C TRP A 28 -6.82 -8.81 -8.73
N LYS A 29 -7.00 -8.04 -9.81
CA LYS A 29 -6.92 -8.54 -11.18
C LYS A 29 -5.53 -9.06 -11.52
N VAL A 30 -4.51 -8.33 -11.08
CA VAL A 30 -3.09 -8.69 -11.21
C VAL A 30 -2.54 -8.89 -9.82
N LEU A 31 -1.98 -10.07 -9.54
CA LEU A 31 -1.30 -10.33 -8.28
C LEU A 31 0.03 -9.59 -8.26
N MET A 32 0.53 -9.19 -7.08
CA MET A 32 1.73 -8.36 -7.02
C MET A 32 2.98 -9.11 -7.50
N LYS A 33 2.98 -10.44 -7.44
CA LYS A 33 4.01 -11.30 -8.05
C LYS A 33 4.02 -11.25 -9.58
N ASP A 34 2.87 -11.02 -10.21
CA ASP A 34 2.69 -11.03 -11.66
C ASP A 34 2.76 -9.61 -12.25
N ALA A 35 2.75 -8.57 -11.39
CA ALA A 35 2.85 -7.17 -11.80
C ALA A 35 4.09 -6.84 -12.68
N PRO A 36 5.30 -7.38 -12.42
CA PRO A 36 6.45 -7.15 -13.28
C PRO A 36 6.31 -7.71 -14.70
N THR A 37 5.52 -8.76 -14.89
CA THR A 37 5.34 -9.43 -16.19
C THR A 37 4.15 -8.89 -16.97
N GLU A 38 3.04 -8.58 -16.29
CA GLU A 38 1.82 -8.07 -16.93
C GLU A 38 1.90 -6.57 -17.24
N GLU A 39 2.58 -5.79 -16.38
CA GLU A 39 2.67 -4.33 -16.49
C GLU A 39 4.11 -3.84 -16.33
N THR A 40 5.03 -4.46 -17.07
CA THR A 40 6.48 -4.20 -16.94
C THR A 40 6.82 -2.72 -17.04
N LEU A 41 6.23 -2.00 -18.01
CA LEU A 41 6.53 -0.58 -18.23
C LEU A 41 6.09 0.29 -17.05
N TRP A 42 4.91 0.03 -16.50
CA TRP A 42 4.40 0.79 -15.36
C TRP A 42 5.13 0.40 -14.07
N CYS A 43 5.49 -0.87 -13.92
CA CYS A 43 6.30 -1.35 -12.81
C CYS A 43 7.66 -0.65 -12.79
N CYS A 44 8.34 -0.56 -13.95
CA CYS A 44 9.57 0.20 -14.09
C CYS A 44 9.35 1.70 -13.84
N TYR A 45 8.28 2.28 -14.37
CA TYR A 45 7.95 3.69 -14.14
C TYR A 45 7.79 4.02 -12.65
N GLY A 46 7.05 3.19 -11.90
CA GLY A 46 6.92 3.31 -10.46
C GLY A 46 8.27 3.12 -9.75
N ALA A 47 9.10 2.19 -10.20
CA ALA A 47 10.42 1.96 -9.61
C ALA A 47 11.44 3.07 -9.91
N PHE A 48 11.31 3.84 -10.99
CA PHE A 48 12.26 4.92 -11.35
C PHE A 48 11.78 6.33 -10.99
N CYS A 49 10.47 6.62 -11.14
CA CYS A 49 9.86 7.84 -10.59
C CYS A 49 8.68 7.50 -9.67
N PRO A 50 8.96 7.08 -8.43
CA PRO A 50 7.90 6.70 -7.51
C PRO A 50 7.01 7.89 -7.12
N VAL A 51 7.60 9.08 -6.96
CA VAL A 51 6.85 10.30 -6.64
C VAL A 51 5.83 10.63 -7.72
N CYS A 52 6.24 10.59 -9.00
CA CYS A 52 5.36 10.85 -10.14
C CYS A 52 4.23 9.81 -10.22
N ALA A 53 4.59 8.53 -10.06
CA ALA A 53 3.63 7.43 -10.12
C ALA A 53 2.62 7.50 -8.98
N ALA A 54 3.07 7.78 -7.75
CA ALA A 54 2.20 7.96 -6.59
C ALA A 54 1.20 9.10 -6.80
N TYR A 55 1.68 10.26 -7.28
CA TYR A 55 0.82 11.41 -7.56
C TYR A 55 -0.26 11.05 -8.60
N GLN A 56 0.12 10.44 -9.72
CA GLN A 56 -0.83 10.06 -10.77
C GLN A 56 -1.85 9.02 -10.29
N LEU A 57 -1.40 8.00 -9.56
CA LEU A 57 -2.28 6.97 -8.99
C LEU A 57 -3.28 7.58 -8.03
N ARG A 58 -2.83 8.51 -7.18
CA ARG A 58 -3.68 9.19 -6.21
C ARG A 58 -4.72 10.06 -6.89
N THR A 59 -4.31 10.90 -7.85
CA THR A 59 -5.22 11.75 -8.62
C THR A 59 -6.26 10.92 -9.37
N ARG A 60 -5.84 9.78 -9.94
CA ARG A 60 -6.75 8.85 -10.62
C ARG A 60 -7.72 8.17 -9.64
N ALA A 61 -7.24 7.72 -8.49
CA ALA A 61 -8.09 7.10 -7.46
C ALA A 61 -9.17 8.09 -6.94
N LEU A 62 -8.86 9.38 -6.89
CA LEU A 62 -9.81 10.45 -6.54
C LEU A 62 -10.75 10.84 -7.69
N GLY A 63 -10.61 10.22 -8.86
CA GLY A 63 -11.40 10.56 -10.05
C GLY A 63 -11.12 11.96 -10.59
N TYR A 64 -9.87 12.42 -10.46
CA TYR A 64 -9.41 13.76 -10.86
C TYR A 64 -10.13 14.91 -10.17
N ASN A 65 -10.84 14.64 -9.05
CA ASN A 65 -11.53 15.65 -8.25
C ASN A 65 -10.81 15.86 -6.91
N MET A 66 -9.99 16.90 -6.84
CA MET A 66 -9.20 17.23 -5.65
C MET A 66 -10.01 17.76 -4.46
N ASN A 67 -11.30 18.06 -4.63
CA ASN A 67 -12.14 18.46 -3.49
C ASN A 67 -12.31 17.34 -2.46
N ASN A 68 -12.11 16.09 -2.87
CA ASN A 68 -12.19 14.93 -2.00
C ASN A 68 -10.82 14.47 -1.49
N TYR A 69 -9.76 15.21 -1.82
CA TYR A 69 -8.43 14.92 -1.31
C TYR A 69 -8.37 15.21 0.19
N ARG A 70 -7.89 14.23 0.95
CA ARG A 70 -7.38 14.43 2.30
C ARG A 70 -5.99 13.80 2.42
N CYS A 71 -5.13 14.35 3.27
CA CYS A 71 -3.80 13.81 3.53
C CYS A 71 -3.90 12.34 3.98
N CYS A 72 -3.22 11.45 3.26
CA CYS A 72 -3.27 9.99 3.43
C CYS A 72 -4.70 9.40 3.49
N GLN A 73 -5.69 10.10 2.90
CA GLN A 73 -7.13 9.80 2.93
C GLN A 73 -7.75 9.55 4.31
N GLY A 74 -7.06 9.91 5.40
CA GLY A 74 -7.47 9.57 6.75
C GLY A 74 -7.08 8.16 7.23
N TYR A 75 -6.48 7.32 6.38
CA TYR A 75 -6.06 5.95 6.77
C TYR A 75 -4.88 5.92 7.74
N LEU A 76 -4.02 6.94 7.67
CA LEU A 76 -2.78 6.99 8.42
C LEU A 76 -2.78 8.25 9.30
N GLN A 77 -2.87 8.06 10.61
CA GLN A 77 -2.80 9.14 11.60
C GLN A 77 -1.51 8.98 12.41
N PHE A 78 -0.41 9.58 11.94
CA PHE A 78 0.89 9.47 12.60
C PHE A 78 1.62 10.81 12.67
N CYS A 79 2.32 11.01 13.78
CA CYS A 79 3.34 12.03 14.05
C CYS A 79 3.14 13.37 13.30
N CYS A 80 2.31 14.24 13.87
CA CYS A 80 2.03 15.61 13.40
C CYS A 80 1.14 15.73 12.14
N ILE A 81 0.82 14.64 11.45
CA ILE A 81 -0.13 14.65 10.33
C ILE A 81 -1.52 14.32 10.86
N SER A 82 -2.35 15.36 11.02
CA SER A 82 -3.78 15.23 11.29
C SER A 82 -4.55 15.51 10.00
N PRO A 83 -5.07 14.48 9.31
CA PRO A 83 -5.92 14.65 8.13
C PRO A 83 -7.05 15.63 8.43
N GLY A 84 -7.27 16.61 7.56
CA GLY A 84 -8.24 17.70 7.78
C GLY A 84 -7.65 19.01 8.36
N ASN A 85 -6.48 18.98 8.98
CA ASN A 85 -5.90 20.16 9.64
C ASN A 85 -4.61 20.71 8.97
N MET A 86 -4.24 20.16 7.80
CA MET A 86 -3.00 20.51 7.10
C MET A 86 -3.17 21.59 6.01
N GLY A 87 -4.31 22.28 6.00
CA GLY A 87 -4.66 23.24 4.95
C GLY A 87 -5.03 22.61 3.60
N GLU A 88 -5.37 21.31 3.62
CA GLU A 88 -5.73 20.51 2.43
C GLU A 88 -6.95 21.04 1.68
N GLU A 89 -7.88 21.71 2.37
CA GLU A 89 -9.06 22.34 1.73
C GLU A 89 -8.69 23.55 0.86
N ASN A 90 -7.63 24.28 1.22
CA ASN A 90 -7.23 25.50 0.50
C ASN A 90 -6.33 25.20 -0.71
N CYS A 91 -5.41 24.23 -0.57
CA CYS A 91 -4.42 23.89 -1.59
C CYS A 91 -4.17 22.35 -1.68
N PRO A 92 -5.14 21.54 -2.13
CA PRO A 92 -5.03 20.08 -2.12
C PRO A 92 -3.90 19.55 -3.00
N GLU A 93 -3.65 20.18 -4.15
CA GLU A 93 -2.58 19.81 -5.09
C GLU A 93 -1.18 19.94 -4.48
N PHE A 94 -0.94 21.02 -3.73
CA PHE A 94 0.33 21.24 -3.04
C PHE A 94 0.51 20.25 -1.88
N CYS A 95 -0.55 20.03 -1.10
CA CYS A 95 -0.55 19.03 -0.04
C CYS A 95 -0.27 17.62 -0.59
N LEU A 96 -0.88 17.26 -1.72
CA LEU A 96 -0.63 15.99 -2.39
C LEU A 96 0.82 15.87 -2.86
N CYS A 97 1.36 16.92 -3.49
CA CYS A 97 2.77 16.96 -3.90
C CYS A 97 3.71 16.75 -2.71
N MET A 98 3.45 17.44 -1.59
CA MET A 98 4.22 17.28 -0.35
C MET A 98 4.07 15.88 0.24
N GLU A 99 2.87 15.30 0.21
CA GLU A 99 2.62 13.94 0.69
C GLU A 99 3.45 12.91 -0.08
N VAL A 100 3.44 12.97 -1.41
CA VAL A 100 4.19 12.02 -2.24
C VAL A 100 5.70 12.25 -2.19
N CYS A 101 6.16 13.49 -1.96
CA CYS A 101 7.59 13.80 -1.86
C CYS A 101 8.17 13.44 -0.50
N CYS A 102 7.47 13.75 0.60
CA CYS A 102 7.98 13.63 1.96
C CYS A 102 7.54 12.35 2.66
N CYS A 103 6.41 11.75 2.23
CA CYS A 103 5.79 10.60 2.90
C CYS A 103 5.32 9.55 1.88
N LEU A 104 6.15 9.27 0.88
CA LEU A 104 5.85 8.36 -0.23
C LEU A 104 5.25 7.00 0.22
N SER A 105 5.85 6.34 1.21
CA SER A 105 5.37 5.05 1.74
C SER A 105 3.94 5.17 2.29
N CYS A 106 3.66 6.25 3.02
CA CYS A 106 2.34 6.52 3.57
C CYS A 106 1.34 6.80 2.44
N SER A 107 1.73 7.62 1.47
CA SER A 107 0.87 8.02 0.36
C SER A 107 0.42 6.82 -0.49
N ILE A 108 1.34 5.93 -0.86
CA ILE A 108 0.99 4.72 -1.59
C ILE A 108 0.16 3.76 -0.76
N SER A 109 0.50 3.56 0.51
CA SER A 109 -0.26 2.66 1.38
C SER A 109 -1.70 3.17 1.54
N ALA A 110 -1.88 4.47 1.76
CA ALA A 110 -3.20 5.11 1.82
C ALA A 110 -3.96 4.99 0.48
N THR A 111 -3.28 5.18 -0.64
CA THR A 111 -3.89 5.02 -1.98
C THR A 111 -4.32 3.58 -2.21
N ARG A 112 -3.48 2.61 -1.83
CA ARG A 112 -3.78 1.19 -1.92
C ARG A 112 -4.99 0.83 -1.08
N PHE A 113 -5.03 1.29 0.16
CA PHE A 113 -6.17 1.06 1.07
C PHE A 113 -7.45 1.70 0.55
N MET A 114 -7.37 2.92 0.01
CA MET A 114 -8.50 3.56 -0.66
C MET A 114 -9.06 2.70 -1.81
N ILE A 115 -8.18 2.19 -2.68
CA ILE A 115 -8.58 1.33 -3.82
C ILE A 115 -9.20 0.03 -3.32
N MET A 116 -8.61 -0.59 -2.29
CA MET A 116 -9.11 -1.81 -1.70
C MET A 116 -10.51 -1.64 -1.11
N ASP A 117 -10.73 -0.57 -0.36
CA ASP A 117 -12.03 -0.30 0.26
C ASP A 117 -13.07 0.07 -0.80
N GLN A 118 -12.70 0.92 -1.77
CA GLN A 118 -13.58 1.38 -2.84
C GLN A 118 -14.11 0.22 -3.70
N TYR A 119 -13.25 -0.74 -4.03
CA TYR A 119 -13.62 -1.90 -4.85
C TYR A 119 -13.88 -3.16 -4.04
N SER A 120 -13.88 -3.07 -2.69
CA SER A 120 -14.02 -4.20 -1.78
C SER A 120 -13.10 -5.36 -2.17
N ILE A 121 -11.79 -5.11 -2.21
CA ILE A 121 -10.72 -6.04 -2.57
C ILE A 121 -9.95 -6.46 -1.31
N VAL A 122 -9.70 -7.77 -1.15
CA VAL A 122 -8.82 -8.27 -0.08
C VAL A 122 -7.34 -8.21 -0.48
N SER A 123 -6.46 -8.13 0.51
CA SER A 123 -5.01 -8.26 0.34
C SER A 123 -4.63 -9.61 -0.25
N ASP A 124 -3.66 -9.64 -1.16
CA ASP A 124 -3.08 -10.88 -1.68
C ASP A 124 -2.06 -11.43 -0.65
N PRO A 125 -2.08 -12.74 -0.33
CA PRO A 125 -1.05 -13.41 0.47
C PRO A 125 0.40 -13.06 0.07
N CYS A 126 0.66 -12.91 -1.23
CA CYS A 126 1.98 -12.51 -1.72
C CYS A 126 2.33 -11.06 -1.36
N ASP A 127 1.34 -10.16 -1.31
CA ASP A 127 1.52 -8.78 -0.87
C ASP A 127 2.06 -8.73 0.55
N ASN A 128 1.44 -9.51 1.45
CA ASN A 128 1.82 -9.55 2.86
C ASN A 128 3.28 -9.96 3.02
N ARG A 129 3.75 -10.97 2.27
CA ARG A 129 5.14 -11.42 2.33
C ARG A 129 6.11 -10.36 1.84
N ILE A 130 5.84 -9.75 0.68
CA ILE A 130 6.73 -8.75 0.07
C ILE A 130 6.80 -7.48 0.93
N ILE A 131 5.65 -7.00 1.44
CA ILE A 131 5.60 -5.82 2.31
C ILE A 131 6.34 -6.08 3.62
N ARG A 132 6.16 -7.25 4.24
CA ARG A 132 6.90 -7.64 5.47
C ARG A 132 8.40 -7.71 5.22
N PHE A 133 8.83 -8.30 4.11
CA PHE A 133 10.23 -8.34 3.72
C PHE A 133 10.81 -6.94 3.50
N ASN A 134 10.09 -6.08 2.78
CA ASN A 134 10.49 -4.69 2.58
C ASN A 134 10.67 -3.95 3.91
N ASN A 135 9.70 -4.04 4.82
CA ASN A 135 9.80 -3.41 6.15
C ASN A 135 10.97 -3.97 6.96
N PHE A 136 11.21 -5.28 6.91
CA PHE A 136 12.36 -5.91 7.56
C PHE A 136 13.69 -5.36 7.02
N MET A 137 13.85 -5.24 5.69
CA MET A 137 15.05 -4.71 5.08
C MET A 137 15.31 -3.24 5.47
N GLN A 138 14.26 -2.42 5.55
CA GLN A 138 14.39 -1.02 5.97
C GLN A 138 14.81 -0.90 7.44
N ILE A 139 14.23 -1.72 8.33
CA ILE A 139 14.63 -1.77 9.74
C ILE A 139 16.07 -2.28 9.87
N LEU A 140 16.44 -3.31 9.13
CA LEU A 140 17.79 -3.88 9.15
C LEU A 140 18.83 -2.84 8.70
N SER A 141 18.57 -2.11 7.60
CA SER A 141 19.42 -1.01 7.16
C SER A 141 19.55 0.06 8.26
N CYS A 142 18.44 0.46 8.88
CA CYS A 142 18.45 1.47 9.95
C CYS A 142 19.30 1.03 11.15
N VAL A 143 19.09 -0.20 11.64
CA VAL A 143 19.84 -0.76 12.77
C VAL A 143 21.33 -0.84 12.45
N LEU A 144 21.72 -1.31 11.26
CA LEU A 144 23.13 -1.40 10.87
C LEU A 144 23.79 -0.02 10.74
N ASN A 145 23.07 0.97 10.22
CA ASN A 145 23.56 2.35 10.16
C ASN A 145 23.76 2.94 11.57
N LEU A 146 22.85 2.67 12.51
CA LEU A 146 23.00 3.09 13.92
C LEU A 146 24.19 2.40 14.58
N LEU A 147 24.33 1.08 14.42
CA LEU A 147 25.46 0.32 14.97
C LEU A 147 26.81 0.78 14.39
N SER A 148 26.84 1.19 13.12
CA SER A 148 28.04 1.75 12.48
C SER A 148 28.49 3.08 13.11
N ILE A 149 27.60 3.82 13.77
CA ILE A 149 27.92 5.06 14.48
C ILE A 149 28.38 4.77 15.92
N CYS A 150 27.80 3.75 16.57
CA CYS A 150 28.03 3.49 18.00
C CYS A 150 29.29 2.67 18.34
N ILE A 151 29.97 2.03 17.38
CA ILE A 151 31.12 1.14 17.65
C ILE A 151 32.41 1.74 17.04
N GLU A 152 33.24 2.42 17.85
CA GLU A 152 34.43 3.14 17.38
C GLU A 152 35.71 2.28 17.26
N GLU A 153 35.80 1.12 17.90
CA GLU A 153 37.08 0.38 18.03
C GLU A 153 37.10 -0.94 17.22
N LEU A 154 38.06 -1.03 16.29
CA LEU A 154 38.50 -2.18 15.50
C LEU A 154 37.56 -2.78 14.42
N TYR A 155 36.24 -2.83 14.60
CA TYR A 155 35.31 -3.45 13.60
C TYR A 155 34.56 -2.44 12.71
N VAL A 156 34.83 -1.13 12.86
CA VAL A 156 34.06 -0.05 12.22
C VAL A 156 34.00 -0.17 10.69
N ARG A 157 35.07 -0.65 10.05
CA ARG A 157 35.13 -0.77 8.58
C ARG A 157 34.17 -1.84 8.05
N ILE A 158 34.13 -3.01 8.70
CA ILE A 158 33.28 -4.14 8.28
C ILE A 158 31.80 -3.78 8.47
N PHE A 159 31.45 -3.20 9.62
CA PHE A 159 30.06 -2.77 9.87
C PHE A 159 29.61 -1.66 8.94
N ARG A 160 30.50 -0.71 8.61
CA ARG A 160 30.18 0.39 7.68
C ARG A 160 29.95 -0.11 6.25
N GLU A 161 30.80 -1.02 5.76
CA GLU A 161 30.62 -1.63 4.44
C GLU A 161 29.35 -2.48 4.39
N ALA A 162 29.09 -3.29 5.42
CA ALA A 162 27.87 -4.07 5.54
C ALA A 162 26.62 -3.18 5.58
N ALA A 163 26.64 -2.09 6.36
CA ALA A 163 25.53 -1.13 6.44
C ALA A 163 25.26 -0.48 5.08
N GLN A 164 26.29 -0.10 4.32
CA GLN A 164 26.14 0.48 2.99
C GLN A 164 25.56 -0.51 1.97
N ILE A 165 26.03 -1.76 1.99
CA ILE A 165 25.50 -2.81 1.10
C ILE A 165 24.03 -3.09 1.44
N VAL A 166 23.72 -3.27 2.72
CA VAL A 166 22.34 -3.53 3.15
C VAL A 166 21.42 -2.34 2.86
N ASP A 167 21.89 -1.11 3.04
CA ASP A 167 21.14 0.10 2.66
C ASP A 167 20.83 0.16 1.17
N LEU A 168 21.81 -0.18 0.32
CA LEU A 168 21.59 -0.25 -1.12
C LEU A 168 20.57 -1.33 -1.48
N ILE A 169 20.68 -2.52 -0.89
CA ILE A 169 19.73 -3.62 -1.12
C ILE A 169 18.34 -3.20 -0.65
N ALA A 170 18.23 -2.60 0.53
CA ALA A 170 16.97 -2.15 1.10
C ALA A 170 16.29 -1.09 0.21
N LYS A 171 17.07 -0.14 -0.35
CA LYS A 171 16.59 0.81 -1.35
C LYS A 171 16.11 0.13 -2.63
N ILE A 172 16.85 -0.85 -3.17
CA ILE A 172 16.43 -1.59 -4.36
C ILE A 172 15.12 -2.34 -4.10
N VAL A 173 15.03 -3.06 -2.98
CA VAL A 173 13.82 -3.78 -2.56
C VAL A 173 12.64 -2.81 -2.42
N TYR A 174 12.85 -1.64 -1.81
CA TYR A 174 11.84 -0.60 -1.67
C TYR A 174 11.32 -0.10 -3.03
N MET A 175 12.22 0.23 -3.96
CA MET A 175 11.84 0.75 -5.28
C MET A 175 11.12 -0.31 -6.14
N VAL A 176 11.57 -1.56 -6.10
CA VAL A 176 10.91 -2.67 -6.82
C VAL A 176 9.54 -2.95 -6.23
N THR A 177 9.44 -3.03 -4.91
CA THR A 177 8.17 -3.25 -4.20
C THR A 177 7.15 -2.14 -4.52
N PHE A 178 7.62 -0.89 -4.53
CA PHE A 178 6.84 0.26 -4.96
C PHE A 178 6.35 0.11 -6.42
N GLY A 179 7.26 -0.24 -7.34
CA GLY A 179 6.92 -0.44 -8.74
C GLY A 179 5.82 -1.47 -8.94
N CYS A 180 5.93 -2.62 -8.26
CA CYS A 180 4.92 -3.67 -8.32
C CYS A 180 3.57 -3.21 -7.75
N MET A 181 3.55 -2.52 -6.61
CA MET A 181 2.32 -1.96 -6.04
C MET A 181 1.67 -0.93 -6.97
N ALA A 182 2.47 -0.06 -7.57
CA ALA A 182 2.00 0.96 -8.51
C ALA A 182 1.36 0.33 -9.74
N ALA A 183 1.98 -0.71 -10.30
CA ALA A 183 1.47 -1.47 -11.44
C ALA A 183 0.15 -2.19 -11.11
N GLN A 184 0.12 -2.91 -10.00
CA GLN A 184 -1.09 -3.60 -9.55
C GLN A 184 -2.28 -2.64 -9.38
N MET A 185 -2.09 -1.51 -8.69
CA MET A 185 -3.15 -0.52 -8.49
C MET A 185 -3.62 0.09 -9.82
N LYS A 186 -2.69 0.38 -10.74
CA LYS A 186 -3.01 0.93 -12.06
C LYS A 186 -3.85 -0.04 -12.88
N SER A 187 -3.48 -1.32 -12.97
CA SER A 187 -4.27 -2.32 -13.70
C SER A 187 -5.63 -2.54 -13.09
N GLU A 188 -5.73 -2.53 -11.75
CA GLU A 188 -7.00 -2.67 -11.07
C GLU A 188 -7.94 -1.51 -11.41
N MET A 189 -7.46 -0.26 -11.31
CA MET A 189 -8.26 0.90 -11.69
C MET A 189 -8.70 0.84 -13.16
N GLU A 190 -7.81 0.47 -14.08
CA GLU A 190 -8.15 0.31 -15.50
C GLU A 190 -9.17 -0.79 -15.76
N PHE A 191 -9.08 -1.90 -15.01
CA PHE A 191 -10.03 -3.00 -15.10
C PHE A 191 -11.42 -2.58 -14.62
N ARG A 192 -11.50 -1.86 -13.50
CA ARG A 192 -12.77 -1.39 -12.91
C ARG A 192 -13.43 -0.29 -13.75
N GLU A 193 -12.64 0.64 -14.27
CA GLU A 193 -13.12 1.67 -15.19
C GLU A 193 -13.75 1.05 -16.45
N LYS A 194 -13.14 0.00 -17.02
CA LYS A 194 -13.71 -0.74 -18.16
C LYS A 194 -15.03 -1.45 -17.83
N GLN A 195 -15.25 -1.80 -16.57
CA GLN A 195 -16.51 -2.36 -16.07
C GLN A 195 -17.56 -1.29 -15.71
N GLY A 196 -17.26 -0.01 -15.93
CA GLY A 196 -18.13 1.11 -15.54
C GLY A 196 -18.09 1.43 -14.04
N GLN A 197 -17.20 0.80 -13.27
CA GLN A 197 -16.93 1.09 -11.87
C GLN A 197 -15.78 2.10 -11.77
N GLY A 198 -16.05 3.33 -12.19
CA GLY A 198 -15.06 4.41 -12.13
C GLY A 198 -14.71 4.82 -10.70
N PRO A 199 -13.69 5.69 -10.53
CA PRO A 199 -13.30 6.22 -9.22
C PRO A 199 -14.47 6.89 -8.48
N ASN A 200 -14.87 6.32 -7.35
CA ASN A 200 -15.84 6.92 -6.43
C ASN A 200 -15.13 7.97 -5.59
N ALA A 201 -15.17 9.21 -6.10
CA ALA A 201 -14.39 10.33 -5.59
C ALA A 201 -14.62 10.62 -4.08
N GLY A 202 -15.67 10.12 -3.42
CA GLY A 202 -15.95 10.34 -1.99
C GLY A 202 -15.50 9.25 -1.02
N SER A 203 -14.70 8.26 -1.45
CA SER A 203 -14.27 7.14 -0.59
C SER A 203 -13.21 7.62 0.42
N HIS A 204 -13.64 8.16 1.55
CA HIS A 204 -12.80 8.38 2.71
C HIS A 204 -12.65 7.08 3.51
N ALA A 205 -11.60 6.98 4.34
CA ALA A 205 -11.47 5.85 5.26
C ALA A 205 -12.81 5.63 5.99
N PRO A 206 -13.33 4.38 6.08
CA PRO A 206 -14.56 4.13 6.81
C PRO A 206 -14.44 4.71 8.22
N ALA A 207 -15.49 5.39 8.69
CA ALA A 207 -15.54 5.80 10.09
C ALA A 207 -15.36 4.53 10.93
N THR A 208 -14.30 4.52 11.75
CA THR A 208 -13.76 3.42 12.56
C THR A 208 -12.95 2.35 11.82
N VAL A 209 -11.66 2.61 11.66
CA VAL A 209 -10.64 1.85 12.40
C VAL A 209 -9.70 2.88 13.02
N GLU A 210 -9.92 3.22 14.30
CA GLU A 210 -8.78 3.66 15.12
C GLU A 210 -7.78 2.52 15.02
N MET A 211 -6.68 2.73 14.28
CA MET A 211 -5.55 1.80 14.33
C MET A 211 -5.09 1.85 15.77
N ASN A 212 -5.52 0.85 16.56
CA ASN A 212 -5.37 0.81 17.99
C ASN A 212 -3.87 0.93 18.26
N ARG A 213 -3.48 2.14 18.66
CA ARG A 213 -2.11 2.48 18.98
C ARG A 213 -1.78 1.52 20.10
N GLY A 214 -0.81 0.64 19.91
CA GLY A 214 -0.33 -0.26 20.94
C GLY A 214 0.11 0.55 22.16
N THR A 215 -0.84 0.85 23.04
CA THR A 215 -0.65 1.38 24.38
C THR A 215 -1.21 0.30 25.28
N GLY A 216 -0.29 -0.35 25.99
CA GLY A 216 -0.66 -1.35 26.99
C GLY A 216 -1.67 -0.82 27.99
N ALA A 217 -2.45 -1.76 28.51
CA ALA A 217 -3.29 -1.66 29.69
C ALA A 217 -4.44 -0.63 29.65
N THR A 218 -5.68 -1.08 29.43
CA THR A 218 -6.68 -1.37 30.47
C THR A 218 -8.05 -1.56 29.79
N GLY A 219 -8.87 -2.48 30.29
CA GLY A 219 -10.10 -2.94 29.62
C GLY A 219 -11.30 -2.00 29.72
N GLY A 220 -12.34 -2.33 28.94
CA GLY A 220 -13.68 -1.78 29.13
C GLY A 220 -14.54 -1.72 27.86
N HIS A 221 -15.49 -2.67 27.77
CA HIS A 221 -16.82 -2.57 27.18
C HIS A 221 -17.05 -2.19 25.70
N VAL A 222 -17.50 -3.23 24.99
CA VAL A 222 -18.41 -3.28 23.84
C VAL A 222 -19.52 -2.22 23.87
N GLN A 223 -19.73 -1.53 22.73
CA GLN A 223 -21.07 -1.05 22.35
C GLN A 223 -21.27 -1.09 20.82
N GLN A 224 -22.15 -2.00 20.39
CA GLN A 224 -22.70 -2.12 19.04
C GLN A 224 -23.52 -0.88 18.66
N GLN A 225 -23.44 -0.41 17.40
CA GLN A 225 -24.61 0.14 16.70
C GLN A 225 -24.64 -0.26 15.22
N HIS A 226 -25.87 -0.55 14.79
CA HIS A 226 -26.31 -1.16 13.54
C HIS A 226 -26.40 -0.17 12.36
N GLN A 227 -26.09 -0.68 11.16
CA GLN A 227 -26.74 -0.46 9.85
C GLN A 227 -27.09 0.96 9.36
N GLN A 228 -26.62 1.29 8.14
CA GLN A 228 -27.57 1.38 7.02
C GLN A 228 -26.93 1.04 5.66
N GLN A 229 -27.66 0.18 4.96
CA GLN A 229 -27.31 -0.58 3.79
C GLN A 229 -28.01 0.07 2.59
N THR A 230 -27.27 0.48 1.56
CA THR A 230 -27.84 0.79 0.24
C THR A 230 -27.39 -0.29 -0.74
N THR A 231 -28.30 -1.25 -0.93
CA THR A 231 -28.30 -2.31 -1.94
C THR A 231 -28.10 -1.75 -3.35
N ILE A 232 -27.06 -2.22 -4.04
CA ILE A 232 -26.94 -2.19 -5.51
C ILE A 232 -27.09 -3.65 -5.98
N PRO A 233 -27.93 -3.96 -6.98
CA PRO A 233 -28.27 -5.33 -7.34
C PRO A 233 -27.07 -6.09 -7.92
N VAL A 234 -26.86 -7.29 -7.39
CA VAL A 234 -25.89 -8.29 -7.87
C VAL A 234 -26.34 -8.77 -9.26
N VAL A 235 -25.53 -8.48 -10.29
CA VAL A 235 -25.67 -9.14 -11.59
C VAL A 235 -24.92 -10.47 -11.50
N GLU A 236 -25.70 -11.55 -11.49
CA GLU A 236 -25.23 -12.94 -11.42
C GLU A 236 -24.48 -13.32 -12.71
N ALA A 237 -23.16 -13.47 -12.61
CA ALA A 237 -22.34 -13.97 -13.71
C ALA A 237 -22.38 -15.49 -13.75
N LYS A 238 -22.91 -16.02 -14.86
CA LYS A 238 -23.05 -17.45 -15.17
C LYS A 238 -21.68 -18.13 -15.27
N PRO A 239 -21.51 -19.38 -14.80
CA PRO A 239 -20.23 -20.08 -14.85
C PRO A 239 -19.81 -20.39 -16.30
N VAL A 240 -18.57 -20.05 -16.65
CA VAL A 240 -17.93 -20.51 -17.89
C VAL A 240 -17.22 -21.82 -17.57
N ASN A 241 -17.68 -22.88 -18.22
CA ASN A 241 -17.19 -24.25 -18.11
C ASN A 241 -15.73 -24.40 -18.57
N ASP A 242 -15.00 -25.23 -17.85
CA ASP A 242 -13.74 -25.87 -18.23
C ASP A 242 -13.83 -26.52 -19.62
N VAL A 243 -12.92 -26.16 -20.54
CA VAL A 243 -12.54 -27.00 -21.69
C VAL A 243 -11.06 -26.81 -22.05
N GLU A 244 -10.30 -27.88 -21.80
CA GLU A 244 -9.09 -28.40 -22.49
C GLU A 244 -7.82 -27.53 -22.56
N ARG A 245 -6.74 -27.89 -21.84
CA ARG A 245 -5.66 -28.80 -22.31
C ARG A 245 -5.39 -28.68 -23.82
N TYR A 246 -4.34 -27.94 -24.20
CA TYR A 246 -3.16 -28.42 -24.94
C TYR A 246 -2.08 -27.33 -24.91
#